data_AF-A0A0W1SVU0-F1
#
_entry.id   AF-A0A0W1SVU0-F1
#
_cell.length_a   1.000
_cell.length_b   1.000
_cell.length_c   1.000
_cell.angle_alpha   90.00
_cell.angle_beta   90.00
_cell.angle_gamma   90.00
#
_symmetry.space_group_name_H-M   'P 1'
#
loop_
_entity.id
_entity.type
_entity.pdbx_description
1 polymer ?
#
loop_
_entity_poly.entity_id
_entity_poly.type
_entity_poly.pdbx_seq_one_letter_code
_entity_poly.pdbx_strand_id
1 'polypeptide(L)' 'MSAREELQMHLTQALTRTTEPDVQAHLYAALKSCEELTTTLVECPVCERVGLPERIEIHDCSLRHPPRG' A
#
# COMPACT_ATOMS: atom_id res chain seq x y z
N MET A 1 -11.42 11.85 -4.29
CA MET A 1 -11.12 10.72 -3.39
C MET A 1 -9.88 10.03 -3.90
N SER A 2 -8.96 9.67 -3.02
CA SER A 2 -7.81 8.82 -3.34
C SER A 2 -8.23 7.35 -3.48
N ALA A 3 -7.42 6.53 -4.15
CA ALA A 3 -7.65 5.08 -4.23
C ALA A 3 -7.75 4.42 -2.84
N ARG A 4 -7.05 4.97 -1.83
CA ARG A 4 -7.11 4.50 -0.45
C ARG A 4 -8.47 4.80 0.19
N GLU A 5 -9.00 6.00 0.00
CA GLU A 5 -10.32 6.39 0.50
C GLU A 5 -11.44 5.57 -0.15
N GLU A 6 -11.34 5.30 -1.45
CA GLU A 6 -12.29 4.46 -2.18
C GLU A 6 -12.26 3.00 -1.68
N LEU A 7 -11.07 2.43 -1.44
CA LEU A 7 -10.93 1.10 -0.86
C LEU A 7 -11.54 1.02 0.55
N GLN A 8 -11.23 1.98 1.43
CA GLN A 8 -11.79 2.04 2.79
C GLN A 8 -13.32 2.14 2.76
N MET A 9 -13.87 2.96 1.86
CA MET A 9 -15.31 3.06 1.64
C MET A 9 -15.91 1.69 1.26
N HIS A 10 -15.34 0.99 0.28
CA HIS A 10 -15.86 -0.31 -0.15
C HIS A 10 -15.77 -1.39 0.95
N LEU A 11 -14.66 -1.46 1.68
CA LEU A 11 -14.50 -2.39 2.80
C LEU A 11 -15.50 -2.12 3.92
N THR A 12 -15.73 -0.85 4.26
CA THR A 12 -16.74 -0.45 5.27
C THR A 12 -18.15 -0.83 4.83
N GLN A 13 -18.48 -0.63 3.55
CA GLN A 13 -19.76 -1.04 3.01
C GLN A 13 -19.93 -2.56 3.01
N ALA A 14 -18.90 -3.33 2.68
CA ALA A 14 -18.95 -4.79 2.75
C ALA A 14 -19.17 -5.26 4.19
N LEU A 15 -18.48 -4.64 5.16
CA LEU A 15 -18.55 -4.99 6.58
C LEU A 15 -19.95 -4.78 7.16
N THR A 16 -20.62 -3.68 6.78
CA THR A 16 -21.98 -3.37 7.24
C THR A 16 -23.06 -4.24 6.61
N ARG A 17 -22.77 -4.91 5.49
CA ARG A 17 -23.73 -5.72 4.73
C ARG A 17 -23.58 -7.22 4.95
N THR A 18 -22.39 -7.69 5.34
CA THR A 18 -22.16 -9.12 5.60
C THR A 18 -22.65 -9.50 7.00
N THR A 19 -23.21 -10.70 7.11
CA THR A 19 -23.60 -11.32 8.39
C THR A 19 -22.67 -12.46 8.79
N GLU A 20 -21.73 -12.85 7.92
CA GLU A 20 -20.80 -13.95 8.18
C GLU A 20 -19.66 -13.48 9.11
N PRO A 21 -19.51 -14.03 10.32
CA PRO A 21 -18.55 -13.53 11.31
C PRO A 21 -17.10 -13.55 10.83
N ASP A 22 -16.70 -14.61 10.12
CA ASP A 22 -15.34 -14.74 9.59
C ASP A 22 -15.06 -13.66 8.53
N VAL A 23 -16.05 -13.36 7.68
CA VAL A 23 -15.94 -12.28 6.69
C VAL A 23 -15.84 -10.93 7.38
N GLN A 24 -16.61 -10.68 8.45
CA GLN A 24 -16.50 -9.46 9.25
C GLN A 24 -15.10 -9.30 9.85
N ALA A 25 -14.56 -10.36 10.45
CA ALA A 25 -13.21 -10.36 11.03
C ALA A 25 -12.14 -10.05 9.98
N HIS A 26 -12.23 -10.66 8.79
CA HIS A 26 -11.31 -10.37 7.68
C HIS A 26 -11.44 -8.93 7.16
N LEU A 27 -12.66 -8.40 7.03
CA LEU A 27 -12.88 -7.02 6.58
C LEU A 27 -12.37 -5.99 7.61
N TYR A 28 -12.55 -6.24 8.90
CA TYR A 28 -11.97 -5.43 9.97
C TYR A 28 -10.43 -5.44 9.91
N ALA A 29 -9.83 -6.61 9.74
CA ALA A 29 -8.38 -6.73 9.60
C ALA A 29 -7.88 -5.96 8.37
N ALA A 30 -8.57 -6.04 7.23
CA ALA A 30 -8.21 -5.31 6.01
C ALA A 30 -8.30 -3.78 6.20
N LEU A 31 -9.34 -3.29 6.89
CA LEU A 31 -9.48 -1.86 7.22
C LEU A 31 -8.32 -1.38 8.11
N LYS A 32 -7.96 -2.16 9.14
CA LYS A 32 -6.84 -1.83 10.02
C LYS A 32 -5.51 -1.81 9.27
N SER A 33 -5.24 -2.81 8.42
CA SER A 33 -4.05 -2.81 7.57
C SER A 33 -4.03 -1.60 6.62
N CYS A 34 -5.18 -1.19 6.10
CA CYS A 34 -5.26 0.03 5.28
C CYS A 34 -4.84 1.29 6.06
N GLU A 35 -5.02 1.37 7.38
CA GLU A 35 -4.55 2.49 8.21
C GLU A 35 -3.03 2.43 8.45
N GLU A 36 -2.51 1.23 8.68
CA GLU A 36 -1.09 0.96 8.97
C GLU A 36 -0.18 1.08 7.74
N LEU A 37 -0.71 0.88 6.53
CA LEU A 37 0.05 1.00 5.29
C LEU A 37 0.58 2.42 5.10
N THR A 38 1.90 2.56 5.13
CA THR A 38 2.59 3.77 4.71
C THR A 38 2.53 3.87 3.18
N THR A 39 2.17 5.06 2.68
CA THR A 39 2.20 5.35 1.24
C THR A 39 3.40 6.22 0.85
N THR A 40 4.31 6.45 1.81
CA THR A 40 5.50 7.25 1.58
C THR A 40 6.47 6.46 0.73
N LEU A 41 6.61 6.88 -0.52
CA LEU A 41 7.68 6.40 -1.36
C LEU A 41 8.98 7.12 -0.96
N VAL A 42 10.08 6.39 -0.97
CA VAL A 42 11.43 6.90 -0.75
C VAL A 42 12.24 6.74 -2.03
N GLU A 43 13.21 7.62 -2.20
CA GLU A 43 14.14 7.58 -3.31
C GLU A 43 15.38 6.79 -2.93
N CYS A 44 15.83 5.88 -3.81
CA CYS A 44 17.11 5.20 -3.64
C CYS A 44 18.24 6.24 -3.77
N PRO A 45 19.15 6.36 -2.79
CA PRO A 45 20.23 7.35 -2.84
C PRO A 45 21.31 7.04 -3.89
N VAL A 46 21.24 5.88 -4.56
CA VAL A 46 22.24 5.41 -5.53
C VAL A 46 21.74 5.49 -6.97
N CYS A 47 20.47 5.13 -7.22
CA CYS A 47 19.90 5.07 -8.56
C CYS A 47 18.65 5.93 -8.77
N GLU A 48 18.27 6.74 -7.78
CA GLU A 48 17.13 7.68 -7.83
C GLU A 48 15.76 7.01 -8.04
N ARG A 49 15.70 5.67 -7.94
CA ARG A 49 14.44 4.93 -8.05
C ARG A 49 13.55 5.25 -6.86
N VAL A 50 12.33 5.68 -7.13
CA VAL A 50 11.29 5.93 -6.12
C VAL A 50 10.46 4.67 -5.90
N GLY A 51 10.31 4.24 -4.64
CA GLY A 51 9.58 3.03 -4.29
C GLY A 51 9.27 2.92 -2.80
N LEU A 52 8.58 1.84 -2.41
CA LEU A 52 8.34 1.55 -0.98
C LEU A 52 9.68 1.30 -0.27
N PRO A 53 9.85 1.76 0.99
CA PRO A 53 11.09 1.59 1.75
C PRO A 53 11.61 0.16 1.75
N GLU A 54 10.75 -0.83 2.00
CA GLU A 54 11.12 -2.25 2.09
C GLU A 54 11.57 -2.80 0.73
N ARG A 55 11.01 -2.26 -0.36
CA ARG A 55 11.43 -2.61 -1.73
C ARG A 55 12.73 -1.93 -2.12
N ILE A 56 12.93 -0.68 -1.71
CA ILE A 56 14.18 0.06 -1.92
C ILE A 56 15.31 -0.57 -1.08
N GLU A 57 15.03 -1.13 0.08
CA GLU A 57 16.03 -1.82 0.90
C GLU A 57 16.59 -3.07 0.20
N ILE A 58 15.74 -3.88 -0.42
CA ILE A 58 16.14 -5.18 -0.99
C ILE A 58 16.37 -5.16 -2.50
N HIS A 59 16.16 -4.04 -3.18
CA HIS A 59 16.33 -4.01 -4.64
C HIS A 59 17.79 -4.18 -5.04
N ASP A 60 18.01 -4.94 -6.11
CA ASP A 60 19.32 -5.05 -6.74
C ASP A 60 19.67 -3.73 -7.42
N CYS A 61 20.41 -2.90 -6.68
CA CYS A 61 20.84 -1.58 -7.14
C CYS A 61 22.05 -1.73 -8.07
N SER A 62 21.78 -2.06 -9.33
CA SER A 62 22.76 -1.91 -10.40
C SER A 62 22.87 -0.42 -10.75
N LEU A 63 24.01 0.19 -10.41
CA LEU A 63 24.35 1.57 -10.77
C LEU A 63 24.03 1.83 -12.26
N ARG A 64 23.27 2.91 -12.51
CA ARG A 64 22.83 3.50 -13.81
C ARG A 64 21.47 3.02 -14.32
N HIS A 65 20.43 3.76 -13.93
CA HIS A 65 19.38 4.11 -14.91
C HIS A 65 19.77 5.45 -15.56
N PRO A 66 19.70 5.60 -16.89
CA PRO A 66 19.75 6.92 -17.49
C PRO A 66 18.55 7.75 -16.98
N PRO A 67 18.69 9.09 -16.84
CA PRO A 67 17.60 9.94 -16.40
C PRO A 67 16.39 9.72 -17.31
N ARG A 68 15.22 9.50 -16.70
CA ARG A 68 13.96 9.44 -17.45
C ARG A 68 13.60 10.86 -17.88
N GLY A 69 14.02 11.21 -19.09
CA GLY A 69 13.54 12.39 -19.81
C GLY A 69 12.08 12.26 -20.20
#